data_AF-A0AA46TDQ2-F1
#
_entry.id   AF-A0AA46TDQ2-F1
#
_cell.length_a   1.000
_cell.length_b   1.000
_cell.length_c   1.000
_cell.angle_alpha   90.00
_cell.angle_beta   90.00
_cell.angle_gamma   90.00
#
_symmetry.space_group_name_H-M   'P 1'
#
loop_
_entity.id
_entity.type
_entity.pdbx_description
1 polymer ?
#
loop_
_entity_poly.entity_id
_entity_poly.type
_entity_poly.pdbx_seq_one_letter_code
_entity_poly.pdbx_strand_id
1 'polypeptide(L)'
;MNTERTTGTLLVLLPLAFNLCFFLLARSFDYPDVLRRPTADVLTRFRAGGARLLLLWWVFALTAVLLAPVAVLLAVAMVGADRGVVAVAATTGVLAGTVQFLGLVRWPFLVPYLARVDGDPDASLARREAVDVLFQALNRYLGVAVGEHLGYLFTGGWSVLSGVALIQSSNAPGWLGIAGIIVGSLLMMCSVEFVGSFERHGWRVAAVMTPIAYIAWSLWLVAVGIALLL
;
A
#
# COMPACT_ATOMS: atom_id res chain seq x y z
N MET A 1 7.90 -26.24 8.21
CA MET A 1 8.75 -25.17 7.64
C MET A 1 9.27 -24.33 8.79
N ASN A 2 10.57 -24.06 8.88
CA ASN A 2 11.13 -23.13 9.88
C ASN A 2 10.53 -21.74 9.66
N THR A 3 10.25 -20.98 10.73
CA THR A 3 9.64 -19.65 10.66
C THR A 3 10.41 -18.72 9.72
N GLU A 4 11.74 -18.72 9.78
CA GLU A 4 12.62 -17.93 8.91
C GLU A 4 12.37 -18.20 7.43
N ARG A 5 12.23 -19.47 7.02
CA ARG A 5 11.94 -19.82 5.61
C ARG A 5 10.56 -19.35 5.17
N THR A 6 9.56 -19.46 6.03
CA THR A 6 8.21 -18.95 5.75
C THR A 6 8.24 -17.43 5.59
N THR A 7 8.86 -16.72 6.54
CA THR A 7 9.05 -15.27 6.50
C THR A 7 9.78 -14.85 5.23
N GLY A 8 10.91 -15.49 4.93
CA GLY A 8 11.73 -15.17 3.77
C GLY A 8 10.98 -15.38 2.45
N THR A 9 10.22 -16.47 2.33
CA THR A 9 9.37 -16.73 1.16
C THR A 9 8.31 -15.65 0.99
N LEU A 10 7.61 -15.28 2.06
CA LEU A 10 6.56 -14.26 2.00
C LEU A 10 7.12 -12.85 1.72
N LEU A 11 8.29 -12.52 2.26
CA LEU A 11 8.99 -11.26 1.98
C LEU A 11 9.42 -11.13 0.51
N VAL A 12 9.67 -12.25 -0.18
CA VAL A 12 9.91 -12.25 -1.62
C VAL A 12 8.60 -12.18 -2.41
N LEU A 13 7.60 -12.99 -2.05
CA LEU A 13 6.34 -13.07 -2.80
C LEU A 13 5.49 -11.80 -2.70
N LEU A 14 5.42 -11.17 -1.53
CA LEU A 14 4.61 -9.99 -1.28
C LEU A 14 4.92 -8.83 -2.24
N PRO A 15 6.17 -8.33 -2.35
CA PRO A 15 6.48 -7.23 -3.26
C PRO A 15 6.31 -7.63 -4.74
N LEU A 16 6.54 -8.89 -5.10
CA LEU A 16 6.31 -9.35 -6.48
C LEU A 16 4.83 -9.32 -6.84
N ALA A 17 3.95 -9.83 -5.96
CA ALA A 17 2.51 -9.80 -6.15
C ALA A 17 1.97 -8.36 -6.19
N PHE A 18 2.45 -7.51 -5.27
CA PHE A 18 2.10 -6.08 -5.21
C PHE A 18 2.46 -5.35 -6.51
N ASN A 19 3.71 -5.45 -6.96
CA ASN A 19 4.17 -4.78 -8.17
C ASN A 19 3.49 -5.32 -9.44
N LEU A 20 3.23 -6.63 -9.50
CA LEU A 20 2.48 -7.22 -10.61
C LEU A 20 1.04 -6.67 -10.68
N CYS A 21 0.35 -6.59 -9.55
CA CYS A 21 -1.00 -6.03 -9.50
C CYS A 21 -0.99 -4.54 -9.88
N PHE A 22 -0.03 -3.77 -9.36
CA PHE A 22 0.14 -2.36 -9.70
C PHE A 22 0.36 -2.17 -11.21
N PHE A 23 1.26 -2.95 -11.81
CA PHE A 23 1.52 -2.91 -13.25
C PHE A 23 0.27 -3.26 -14.09
N LEU A 24 -0.47 -4.30 -13.68
CA LEU A 24 -1.70 -4.69 -14.37
C LEU A 24 -2.76 -3.61 -14.25
N LEU A 25 -2.90 -2.96 -13.10
CA LEU A 25 -3.82 -1.84 -12.88
C LEU A 25 -3.43 -0.63 -13.73
N ALA A 26 -2.13 -0.31 -13.82
CA ALA A 26 -1.63 0.74 -14.71
C ALA A 26 -2.03 0.46 -16.16
N ARG A 27 -1.83 -0.78 -16.64
CA ARG A 27 -2.16 -1.16 -18.01
C ARG A 27 -3.65 -1.21 -18.31
N SER A 28 -4.48 -1.71 -17.38
CA SER A 28 -5.91 -1.93 -17.63
C SER A 28 -6.81 -0.76 -17.24
N PHE A 29 -6.37 0.05 -16.29
CA PHE A 29 -7.19 1.07 -15.65
C PHE A 29 -6.50 2.42 -15.52
N ASP A 30 -5.27 2.56 -16.04
CA ASP A 30 -4.49 3.80 -16.04
C ASP A 30 -4.14 4.28 -14.63
N TYR A 31 -3.96 3.33 -13.71
CA TYR A 31 -3.55 3.61 -12.33
C TYR A 31 -2.05 3.96 -12.24
N PRO A 32 -1.64 4.96 -11.44
CA PRO A 32 -2.43 5.80 -10.54
C PRO A 32 -3.01 7.08 -11.18
N ASP A 33 -2.71 7.37 -12.46
CA ASP A 33 -3.12 8.62 -13.10
C ASP A 33 -4.63 8.80 -13.21
N VAL A 34 -5.38 7.70 -13.28
CA VAL A 34 -6.85 7.68 -13.21
C VAL A 34 -7.40 8.35 -11.96
N LEU A 35 -6.66 8.38 -10.85
CA LEU A 35 -7.07 9.04 -9.61
C LEU A 35 -7.21 10.56 -9.73
N ARG A 36 -6.57 11.16 -10.76
CA ARG A 36 -6.57 12.61 -11.01
C ARG A 36 -7.63 13.03 -12.02
N ARG A 37 -8.40 12.09 -12.56
CA ARG A 37 -9.45 12.35 -13.55
C ARG A 37 -10.77 12.75 -12.87
N PRO A 38 -11.68 13.44 -13.59
CA PRO A 38 -13.04 13.68 -13.10
C PRO A 38 -13.75 12.37 -12.73
N THR A 39 -14.61 12.41 -11.71
CA THR A 39 -15.30 11.21 -11.21
C THR A 39 -16.02 10.42 -12.30
N ALA A 40 -16.72 11.10 -13.20
CA ALA A 40 -17.44 10.46 -14.31
C ALA A 40 -16.52 9.62 -15.23
N ASP A 41 -15.30 10.10 -15.49
CA ASP A 41 -14.31 9.38 -16.29
C ASP A 41 -13.83 8.13 -15.56
N VAL A 42 -13.55 8.25 -14.26
CA VAL A 42 -13.09 7.12 -13.43
C VAL A 42 -14.16 6.04 -13.38
N LEU A 43 -15.41 6.41 -13.10
CA LEU A 43 -16.53 5.48 -13.02
C LEU A 43 -16.84 4.83 -14.37
N THR A 44 -16.78 5.59 -15.46
CA THR A 44 -16.95 5.05 -16.83
C THR A 44 -15.88 4.03 -17.18
N ARG A 45 -14.61 4.33 -16.90
CA ARG A 45 -13.50 3.39 -17.10
C ARG A 45 -13.65 2.15 -16.22
N PHE A 46 -14.12 2.33 -14.99
CA PHE A 46 -14.31 1.22 -14.06
C PHE A 46 -15.41 0.27 -14.55
N ARG A 47 -16.55 0.82 -15.03
CA ARG A 47 -17.61 0.03 -15.69
C ARG A 47 -17.06 -0.77 -16.87
N ALA A 48 -16.25 -0.13 -17.73
CA ALA A 48 -15.66 -0.79 -18.90
C ALA A 48 -14.68 -1.92 -18.54
N GLY A 49 -14.00 -1.84 -17.38
CA GLY A 49 -13.10 -2.89 -16.91
C GLY A 49 -13.79 -4.16 -16.38
N GLY A 50 -15.07 -4.06 -16.01
CA GLY A 50 -15.91 -5.20 -15.62
C GLY A 50 -15.35 -6.05 -14.46
N ALA A 51 -15.74 -7.33 -14.44
CA ALA A 51 -15.36 -8.27 -13.38
C ALA A 51 -13.85 -8.51 -13.27
N ARG A 52 -13.10 -8.42 -14.38
CA ARG A 52 -11.64 -8.60 -14.38
C ARG A 52 -10.95 -7.49 -13.57
N LEU A 53 -11.34 -6.24 -13.80
CA LEU A 53 -10.79 -5.11 -13.05
C LEU A 53 -11.16 -5.18 -11.57
N LEU A 54 -12.42 -5.57 -11.28
CA LEU A 54 -12.89 -5.79 -9.92
C LEU A 54 -12.02 -6.82 -9.17
N LEU A 55 -11.77 -7.98 -9.78
CA LEU A 55 -10.94 -9.03 -9.20
C LEU A 55 -9.49 -8.58 -9.02
N LEU A 56 -8.95 -7.82 -9.98
CA LEU A 56 -7.61 -7.28 -9.87
C LEU A 56 -7.46 -6.33 -8.67
N TRP A 57 -8.42 -5.43 -8.47
CA TRP A 57 -8.47 -4.58 -7.28
C TRP A 57 -8.60 -5.37 -5.98
N TRP A 58 -9.38 -6.45 -5.99
CA TRP A 58 -9.49 -7.33 -4.82
C TRP A 58 -8.17 -8.02 -4.49
N VAL A 59 -7.50 -8.61 -5.47
CA VAL A 59 -6.18 -9.25 -5.27
C VAL A 59 -5.16 -8.21 -4.80
N PHE A 60 -5.19 -7.00 -5.36
CA PHE A 60 -4.30 -5.92 -4.91
C PHE A 60 -4.56 -5.53 -3.46
N ALA A 61 -5.82 -5.42 -3.03
CA ALA A 61 -6.18 -5.19 -1.63
C ALA A 61 -5.67 -6.32 -0.71
N LEU A 62 -5.71 -7.57 -1.16
CA LEU A 62 -5.19 -8.71 -0.40
C LEU A 62 -3.67 -8.70 -0.23
N THR A 63 -2.91 -8.05 -1.13
CA THR A 63 -1.46 -7.86 -0.89
C THR A 63 -1.19 -6.96 0.32
N ALA A 64 -2.07 -6.00 0.62
CA ALA A 64 -1.97 -5.20 1.85
C ALA A 64 -2.30 -6.03 3.09
N VAL A 65 -3.29 -6.94 3.00
CA VAL A 65 -3.61 -7.88 4.09
C VAL A 65 -2.41 -8.78 4.39
N LEU A 66 -1.71 -9.25 3.36
CA LEU A 66 -0.54 -10.12 3.51
C LEU A 66 0.63 -9.45 4.24
N LEU A 67 0.71 -8.10 4.26
CA LEU A 67 1.72 -7.38 5.03
C LEU A 67 1.60 -7.62 6.53
N ALA A 68 0.38 -7.75 7.07
CA ALA A 68 0.16 -7.95 8.50
C ALA A 68 0.79 -9.25 9.05
N PRO A 69 0.53 -10.45 8.49
CA PRO A 69 1.22 -11.65 8.92
C PRO A 69 2.72 -11.60 8.61
N VAL A 70 3.15 -10.96 7.51
CA VAL A 70 4.60 -10.77 7.23
C VAL A 70 5.28 -9.97 8.33
N ALA A 71 4.66 -8.89 8.83
CA ALA A 71 5.21 -8.08 9.91
C ALA A 71 5.38 -8.89 11.20
N VAL A 72 4.39 -9.72 11.55
CA VAL A 72 4.46 -10.60 12.74
C VAL A 72 5.51 -11.68 12.56
N LEU A 73 5.55 -12.33 11.41
CA LEU A 73 6.52 -13.40 11.12
C LEU A 73 7.95 -12.87 11.06
N LEU A 74 8.16 -11.66 10.55
CA LEU A 74 9.45 -10.99 10.57
C LEU A 74 9.91 -10.71 11.99
N ALA A 75 9.00 -10.18 12.82
CA ALA A 75 9.28 -9.95 14.23
C ALA A 75 9.69 -11.24 14.97
N VAL A 76 9.01 -12.36 14.72
CA VAL A 76 9.36 -13.66 15.31
C VAL A 76 10.71 -14.19 14.78
N ALA A 77 11.07 -13.87 13.54
CA ALA A 77 12.32 -14.30 12.93
C ALA A 77 13.55 -13.51 13.40
N MET A 78 13.41 -12.39 14.11
CA MET A 78 14.55 -11.57 14.56
C MET A 78 15.21 -12.14 15.82
N VAL A 79 16.29 -12.91 15.66
CA VAL A 79 17.01 -13.52 16.78
C VAL A 79 17.96 -12.51 17.42
N GLY A 80 17.82 -12.29 18.74
CA GLY A 80 18.72 -11.42 19.51
C GLY A 80 18.35 -9.93 19.52
N ALA A 81 17.33 -9.53 18.76
CA ALA A 81 16.82 -8.16 18.76
C ALA A 81 16.04 -7.81 20.05
N ASP A 82 15.98 -6.53 20.38
CA ASP A 82 15.22 -6.04 21.53
C ASP A 82 13.72 -6.36 21.39
N ARG A 83 13.13 -6.95 22.44
CA ARG A 83 11.74 -7.41 22.42
C ARG A 83 10.75 -6.26 22.33
N GLY A 84 11.07 -5.10 22.88
CA GLY A 84 10.23 -3.90 22.79
C GLY A 84 10.19 -3.38 21.36
N VAL A 85 11.35 -3.22 20.72
CA VAL A 85 11.46 -2.78 19.31
C VAL A 85 10.71 -3.74 18.39
N VAL A 86 10.91 -5.05 18.56
CA VAL A 86 10.26 -6.09 17.75
C VAL A 86 8.73 -6.08 17.92
N ALA A 87 8.22 -5.90 19.14
CA ALA A 87 6.78 -5.84 19.41
C ALA A 87 6.13 -4.58 18.79
N VAL A 88 6.79 -3.42 18.91
CA VAL A 88 6.30 -2.18 18.29
C VAL A 88 6.36 -2.32 16.77
N ALA A 89 7.43 -2.87 16.20
CA ALA A 89 7.54 -3.12 14.76
C ALA A 89 6.37 -3.98 14.26
N ALA A 90 6.11 -5.14 14.88
CA ALA A 90 5.00 -6.01 14.50
C ALA A 90 3.65 -5.27 14.52
N THR A 91 3.40 -4.52 15.60
CA THR A 91 2.16 -3.73 15.76
C THR A 91 2.04 -2.68 14.66
N THR A 92 3.09 -1.93 14.38
CA THR A 92 3.12 -0.91 13.32
C THR A 92 2.91 -1.53 11.94
N GLY A 93 3.50 -2.69 11.66
CA GLY A 93 3.30 -3.38 10.37
C GLY A 93 1.89 -3.94 10.19
N VAL A 94 1.26 -4.43 11.26
CA VAL A 94 -0.16 -4.83 11.24
C VAL A 94 -1.06 -3.63 10.98
N LEU A 95 -0.80 -2.49 11.62
CA LEU A 95 -1.51 -1.25 11.35
C LEU A 95 -1.31 -0.78 9.90
N ALA A 96 -0.09 -0.89 9.37
CA ALA A 96 0.23 -0.54 7.98
C ALA A 96 -0.58 -1.38 6.98
N GLY A 97 -0.66 -2.69 7.17
CA GLY A 97 -1.48 -3.57 6.34
C GLY A 97 -2.97 -3.26 6.46
N THR A 98 -3.43 -2.96 7.67
CA THR A 98 -4.85 -2.65 7.96
C THR A 98 -5.30 -1.38 7.26
N VAL A 99 -4.58 -0.26 7.41
CA VAL A 99 -4.99 1.02 6.82
C VAL A 99 -4.90 1.00 5.30
N GLN A 100 -3.88 0.34 4.72
CA GLN A 100 -3.77 0.17 3.27
C GLN A 100 -4.92 -0.67 2.73
N PHE A 101 -5.28 -1.76 3.41
CA PHE A 101 -6.45 -2.55 3.05
C PHE A 101 -7.74 -1.71 3.09
N LEU A 102 -7.98 -0.97 4.18
CA LEU A 102 -9.14 -0.09 4.32
C LEU A 102 -9.23 0.96 3.19
N GLY A 103 -8.09 1.51 2.78
CA GLY A 103 -8.03 2.36 1.60
C GLY A 103 -8.44 1.60 0.33
N LEU A 104 -7.82 0.45 0.07
CA LEU A 104 -7.99 -0.30 -1.18
C LEU A 104 -9.38 -0.92 -1.34
N VAL A 105 -10.06 -1.35 -0.26
CA VAL A 105 -11.36 -2.03 -0.34
C VAL A 105 -12.50 -1.19 -0.91
N ARG A 106 -12.33 0.14 -0.99
CA ARG A 106 -13.31 0.99 -1.68
C ARG A 106 -13.44 0.60 -3.16
N TRP A 107 -12.36 0.17 -3.81
CA TRP A 107 -12.37 -0.22 -5.22
C TRP A 107 -13.20 -1.47 -5.52
N PRO A 108 -13.16 -2.55 -4.71
CA PRO A 108 -13.99 -3.72 -4.93
C PRO A 108 -15.42 -3.63 -4.41
N PHE A 109 -15.74 -2.76 -3.44
CA PHE A 109 -17.08 -2.76 -2.83
C PHE A 109 -17.88 -1.48 -3.09
N LEU A 110 -17.26 -0.31 -2.95
CA LEU A 110 -17.94 0.97 -3.11
C LEU A 110 -17.99 1.42 -4.57
N VAL A 111 -16.84 1.47 -5.23
CA VAL A 111 -16.69 2.00 -6.60
C VAL A 111 -17.59 1.26 -7.60
N PRO A 112 -17.79 -0.08 -7.56
CA PRO A 112 -18.68 -0.75 -8.51
C PRO A 112 -20.14 -0.35 -8.32
N TYR A 113 -20.57 -0.06 -7.10
CA TYR A 113 -21.92 0.45 -6.82
C TYR A 113 -22.09 1.86 -7.39
N LEU A 114 -21.18 2.78 -7.09
CA LEU A 114 -21.21 4.15 -7.61
C LEU A 114 -21.14 4.16 -9.14
N ALA A 115 -20.31 3.30 -9.72
CA ALA A 115 -20.21 3.11 -11.15
C ALA A 115 -21.53 2.63 -11.77
N ARG A 116 -22.28 1.72 -11.14
CA ARG A 116 -23.61 1.34 -11.67
C ARG A 116 -24.62 2.48 -11.56
N VAL A 117 -24.66 3.17 -10.41
CA VAL A 117 -25.62 4.25 -10.19
C VAL A 117 -25.39 5.44 -11.13
N ASP A 118 -24.13 5.81 -11.38
CA ASP A 118 -23.80 6.84 -12.37
C ASP A 118 -24.06 6.36 -13.81
N GLY A 119 -23.95 5.06 -14.08
CA GLY A 119 -24.13 4.50 -15.43
C GLY A 119 -25.58 4.30 -15.85
N ASP A 120 -26.53 4.46 -14.91
CA ASP A 120 -27.96 4.25 -15.15
C ASP A 120 -28.53 5.34 -16.09
N PRO A 121 -29.13 4.97 -17.24
CA PRO A 121 -29.75 5.91 -18.16
C PRO A 121 -30.82 6.81 -17.51
N ASP A 122 -31.51 6.30 -16.48
CA ASP A 122 -32.59 7.00 -15.79
C ASP A 122 -32.09 7.80 -14.57
N ALA A 123 -30.78 7.82 -14.31
CA ALA A 123 -30.21 8.59 -13.21
C ALA A 123 -30.37 10.10 -13.46
N SER A 124 -31.13 10.75 -12.55
CA SER A 124 -31.28 12.21 -12.52
C SER A 124 -29.92 12.92 -12.30
N LEU A 125 -29.86 14.20 -12.71
CA LEU A 125 -28.68 15.04 -12.49
C LEU A 125 -28.28 15.11 -11.01
N ALA A 126 -29.26 15.32 -10.12
CA ALA A 126 -29.02 15.34 -8.68
C ALA A 126 -28.41 14.04 -8.15
N ARG A 127 -28.78 12.89 -8.74
CA ARG A 127 -28.21 11.60 -8.35
C ARG A 127 -26.77 11.45 -8.82
N ARG A 128 -26.42 11.95 -10.02
CA ARG A 128 -25.05 11.97 -10.55
C ARG A 128 -24.15 12.91 -9.74
N GLU A 129 -24.64 14.08 -9.35
CA GLU A 129 -23.94 15.01 -8.46
C GLU A 129 -23.68 14.40 -7.07
N ALA A 130 -24.68 13.71 -6.50
CA ALA A 130 -24.51 13.00 -5.23
C ALA A 130 -23.44 11.89 -5.32
N VAL A 131 -23.39 11.17 -6.44
CA VAL A 131 -22.33 10.18 -6.70
C VAL A 131 -20.95 10.83 -6.74
N ASP A 132 -20.83 11.99 -7.41
CA ASP A 132 -19.58 12.75 -7.44
C ASP A 132 -19.11 13.12 -6.02
N VAL A 133 -19.98 13.76 -5.23
CA VAL A 133 -19.65 14.16 -3.85
C VAL A 133 -19.25 12.97 -3.00
N LEU A 134 -19.99 11.85 -3.06
CA LEU A 134 -19.69 10.64 -2.29
C LEU A 134 -18.35 10.00 -2.71
N PHE A 135 -18.10 9.90 -4.01
CA PHE A 135 -16.84 9.37 -4.53
C PHE A 135 -15.66 10.23 -4.07
N GLN A 136 -15.79 11.55 -4.21
CA GLN A 136 -14.78 12.54 -3.84
C GLN A 136 -14.50 12.55 -2.33
N ALA A 137 -15.54 12.41 -1.50
CA ALA A 137 -15.40 12.31 -0.05
C ALA A 137 -14.65 11.03 0.37
N LEU A 138 -15.05 9.87 -0.17
CA LEU A 138 -14.43 8.59 0.19
C LEU A 138 -13.04 8.41 -0.42
N ASN A 139 -12.75 9.01 -1.58
CA ASN A 139 -11.38 9.03 -2.09
C ASN A 139 -10.45 9.89 -1.23
N ARG A 140 -10.89 11.05 -0.74
CA ARG A 140 -10.06 11.87 0.17
C ARG A 140 -9.88 11.20 1.52
N TYR A 141 -10.95 10.63 2.08
CA TYR A 141 -10.88 10.01 3.39
C TYR A 141 -10.19 8.63 3.36
N LEU A 142 -10.77 7.65 2.67
CA LEU A 142 -10.23 6.30 2.64
C LEU A 142 -8.99 6.19 1.74
N GLY A 143 -8.98 6.89 0.60
CA GLY A 143 -7.82 6.89 -0.29
C GLY A 143 -6.65 7.66 0.28
N VAL A 144 -6.77 8.98 0.35
CA VAL A 144 -5.65 9.85 0.69
C VAL A 144 -5.31 9.79 2.18
N ALA A 145 -6.25 10.04 3.08
CA ALA A 145 -5.94 10.12 4.51
C ALA A 145 -5.61 8.75 5.14
N VAL A 146 -6.41 7.72 4.85
CA VAL A 146 -6.22 6.39 5.44
C VAL A 146 -5.24 5.54 4.63
N GLY A 147 -5.48 5.37 3.32
CA GLY A 147 -4.69 4.48 2.49
C GLY A 147 -3.29 4.98 2.19
N GLU A 148 -3.14 6.26 1.84
CA GLU A 148 -1.86 6.85 1.44
C GLU A 148 -1.13 7.43 2.65
N HIS A 149 -1.69 8.42 3.35
CA HIS A 149 -1.00 9.08 4.46
C HIS A 149 -0.65 8.11 5.61
N LEU A 150 -1.64 7.46 6.22
CA LEU A 150 -1.36 6.48 7.28
C LEU A 150 -0.64 5.24 6.74
N GLY A 151 -0.95 4.82 5.52
CA GLY A 151 -0.28 3.69 4.86
C GLY A 151 1.22 3.90 4.70
N TYR A 152 1.64 5.05 4.18
CA TYR A 152 3.05 5.39 4.00
C TYR A 152 3.73 5.61 5.34
N LEU A 153 3.07 6.29 6.28
CA LEU A 153 3.60 6.53 7.62
C LEU A 153 3.89 5.23 8.35
N PHE A 154 2.93 4.30 8.41
CA PHE A 154 3.10 3.03 9.11
C PHE A 154 3.98 2.05 8.34
N THR A 155 3.92 2.00 7.01
CA THR A 155 4.83 1.14 6.22
C THR A 155 6.28 1.60 6.40
N GLY A 156 6.51 2.91 6.34
CA GLY A 156 7.83 3.50 6.59
C GLY A 156 8.29 3.29 8.02
N GLY A 157 7.44 3.56 9.02
CA GLY A 157 7.74 3.34 10.44
C GLY A 157 8.04 1.88 10.77
N TRP A 158 7.26 0.94 10.22
CA TRP A 158 7.54 -0.49 10.33
C TRP A 158 8.90 -0.85 9.72
N SER A 159 9.25 -0.28 8.57
CA SER A 159 10.53 -0.54 7.91
C SER A 159 11.72 0.00 8.72
N VAL A 160 11.58 1.19 9.33
CA VAL A 160 12.58 1.76 10.24
C VAL A 160 12.77 0.87 11.47
N LEU A 161 11.68 0.49 12.14
CA LEU A 161 11.73 -0.33 13.35
C LEU A 161 12.29 -1.73 13.06
N SER A 162 11.88 -2.33 11.94
CA SER A 162 12.43 -3.61 11.47
C SER A 162 13.89 -3.48 11.11
N GLY A 163 14.32 -2.34 10.55
CA GLY A 163 15.71 -2.05 10.27
C GLY A 163 16.58 -1.96 11.53
N VAL A 164 16.06 -1.32 12.59
CA VAL A 164 16.72 -1.29 13.91
C VAL A 164 16.82 -2.71 14.48
N ALA A 165 15.75 -3.49 14.43
CA ALA A 165 15.76 -4.88 14.89
C ALA A 165 16.77 -5.75 14.09
N LEU A 166 16.86 -5.56 12.77
CA LEU A 166 17.81 -6.25 11.90
C LEU A 166 19.27 -5.94 12.25
N ILE A 167 19.59 -4.69 12.60
CA ILE A 167 20.95 -4.32 13.07
C ILE A 167 21.31 -5.06 14.37
N GLN A 168 20.33 -5.27 15.24
CA GLN A 168 20.50 -5.99 16.51
C GLN A 168 20.49 -7.52 16.33
N SER A 169 19.94 -8.01 15.23
CA SER A 169 19.76 -9.44 14.99
C SER A 169 21.07 -10.15 14.66
N SER A 170 21.19 -11.42 15.07
CA SER A 170 22.37 -12.25 14.77
C SER A 170 22.24 -13.12 13.52
N ASN A 171 21.03 -13.23 12.96
CA ASN A 171 20.70 -14.12 11.84
C ASN A 171 20.48 -13.37 10.51
N ALA A 172 20.80 -12.07 10.44
CA ALA A 172 20.76 -11.30 9.19
C ALA A 172 21.91 -10.27 9.14
N PRO A 173 22.41 -9.91 7.93
CA PRO A 173 23.41 -8.86 7.78
C PRO A 173 22.91 -7.47 8.23
N GLY A 174 23.65 -6.80 9.11
CA GLY A 174 23.25 -5.48 9.66
C GLY A 174 23.09 -4.36 8.62
N TRP A 175 23.74 -4.45 7.45
CA TRP A 175 23.56 -3.47 6.37
C TRP A 175 22.12 -3.45 5.81
N LEU A 176 21.41 -4.59 5.87
CA LEU A 176 19.98 -4.66 5.50
C LEU A 176 19.13 -3.83 6.46
N GLY A 177 19.55 -3.74 7.72
CA GLY A 177 18.87 -2.91 8.70
C GLY A 177 19.07 -1.42 8.42
N ILE A 178 20.28 -1.00 8.06
CA ILE A 178 20.57 0.38 7.63
C ILE A 178 19.75 0.75 6.39
N ALA A 179 19.71 -0.14 5.39
CA ALA A 179 18.90 0.05 4.18
C ALA A 179 17.40 0.21 4.52
N GLY A 180 16.88 -0.60 5.43
CA GLY A 180 15.49 -0.53 5.91
C GLY A 180 15.17 0.79 6.60
N ILE A 181 16.09 1.33 7.39
CA ILE A 181 15.94 2.65 8.04
C ILE A 181 15.87 3.76 6.99
N ILE A 182 16.77 3.75 5.99
CA ILE A 182 16.80 4.77 4.94
C ILE A 182 15.50 4.73 4.13
N VAL A 183 15.15 3.56 3.60
CA VAL A 183 13.95 3.37 2.77
C VAL A 183 12.67 3.66 3.56
N GLY A 184 12.60 3.22 4.82
CA GLY A 184 11.47 3.49 5.70
C GLY A 184 11.29 4.98 5.97
N SER A 185 12.39 5.70 6.21
CA SER A 185 12.35 7.16 6.39
C SER A 185 11.88 7.88 5.12
N LEU A 186 12.32 7.43 3.94
CA LEU A 186 11.84 7.96 2.66
C LEU A 186 10.33 7.75 2.50
N LEU A 187 9.80 6.57 2.85
CA LEU A 187 8.36 6.30 2.83
C LEU A 187 7.59 7.15 3.84
N MET A 188 8.10 7.35 5.06
CA MET A 188 7.48 8.24 6.04
C MET A 188 7.41 9.68 5.52
N MET A 189 8.42 10.16 4.80
CA MET A 189 8.37 11.47 4.15
C MET A 189 7.32 11.51 3.04
N CYS A 190 7.04 10.40 2.35
CA CYS A 190 5.93 10.35 1.39
C CYS A 190 4.57 10.49 2.08
N SER A 191 4.44 10.22 3.38
CA SER A 191 3.16 10.41 4.10
C SER A 191 2.66 11.85 4.08
N VAL A 192 3.51 12.86 3.85
CA VAL A 192 3.06 14.26 3.72
C VAL A 192 2.56 14.60 2.31
N GLU A 193 2.36 13.61 1.42
CA GLU A 193 1.80 13.80 0.07
C GLU A 193 0.39 14.40 0.07
N PHE A 194 -0.36 14.37 1.18
CA PHE A 194 -1.65 15.07 1.29
C PHE A 194 -1.48 16.60 1.34
N VAL A 195 -0.33 17.11 1.76
CA VAL A 195 0.10 18.52 1.58
C VAL A 195 0.51 18.77 0.11
N GLY A 196 0.60 17.69 -0.65
CA GLY A 196 0.83 17.56 -2.09
C GLY A 196 -0.43 17.63 -2.95
N SER A 197 -0.35 17.08 -4.16
CA SER A 197 -1.20 17.37 -5.34
C SER A 197 -2.74 17.28 -5.18
N PHE A 198 -3.23 16.76 -4.06
CA PHE A 198 -4.66 16.75 -3.72
C PHE A 198 -5.21 18.11 -3.27
N GLU A 199 -4.31 19.06 -2.95
CA GLU A 199 -4.62 20.46 -2.72
C GLU A 199 -4.20 21.29 -3.95
N ARG A 200 -4.95 22.36 -4.29
CA ARG A 200 -4.77 23.17 -5.54
C ARG A 200 -3.33 23.68 -5.78
N HIS A 201 -2.46 23.67 -4.77
CA HIS A 201 -1.06 24.12 -4.83
C HIS A 201 -0.06 23.10 -4.23
N GLY A 202 -0.40 21.83 -4.24
CA GLY A 202 0.37 20.81 -3.53
C GLY A 202 1.77 20.49 -4.07
N TRP A 203 2.69 20.18 -3.16
CA TRP A 203 4.03 19.60 -3.38
C TRP A 203 4.08 18.48 -4.43
N ARG A 204 4.57 18.80 -5.63
CA ARG A 204 4.78 17.84 -6.75
C ARG A 204 5.88 16.79 -6.48
N VAL A 205 6.78 17.06 -5.54
CA VAL A 205 7.93 16.18 -5.23
C VAL A 205 7.48 14.86 -4.60
N ALA A 206 6.49 14.90 -3.69
CA ALA A 206 6.00 13.69 -3.02
C ALA A 206 5.42 12.67 -4.01
N ALA A 207 4.64 13.11 -4.99
CA ALA A 207 4.04 12.25 -6.01
C ALA A 207 5.06 11.51 -6.89
N VAL A 208 6.24 12.10 -7.11
CA VAL A 208 7.34 11.45 -7.87
C VAL A 208 8.15 10.51 -6.97
N MET A 209 8.30 10.87 -5.70
CA MET A 209 9.07 10.08 -4.73
C MET A 209 8.37 8.79 -4.32
N THR A 210 7.04 8.79 -4.21
CA THR A 210 6.27 7.64 -3.73
C THR A 210 6.53 6.36 -4.55
N PRO A 211 6.44 6.34 -5.90
CA PRO A 211 6.75 5.15 -6.69
C PRO A 211 8.20 4.66 -6.51
N ILE A 212 9.16 5.59 -6.45
CA ILE A 212 10.59 5.25 -6.26
C ILE A 212 10.81 4.61 -4.90
N ALA A 213 10.21 5.18 -3.84
CA ALA A 213 10.31 4.67 -2.49
C ALA A 213 9.69 3.26 -2.38
N TYR A 214 8.55 2.99 -3.03
CA TYR A 214 7.95 1.65 -3.06
C TYR A 214 8.78 0.62 -3.84
N ILE A 215 9.46 1.02 -4.92
CA ILE A 215 10.39 0.13 -5.64
C ILE A 215 11.59 -0.19 -4.75
N ALA A 216 12.20 0.81 -4.12
CA ALA A 216 13.31 0.60 -3.19
C ALA A 216 12.90 -0.29 -2.00
N TRP A 217 11.70 -0.07 -1.46
CA TRP A 217 11.12 -0.90 -0.40
C TRP A 217 10.88 -2.34 -0.86
N SER A 218 10.37 -2.53 -2.08
CA SER A 218 10.17 -3.85 -2.67
C SER A 218 11.50 -4.62 -2.80
N LEU A 219 12.56 -3.94 -3.26
CA LEU A 219 13.90 -4.53 -3.34
C LEU A 219 14.47 -4.86 -1.97
N TRP A 220 14.26 -4.00 -0.98
CA TRP A 220 14.67 -4.25 0.40
C TRP A 220 13.96 -5.47 0.99
N LEU A 221 12.64 -5.61 0.81
CA LEU A 221 11.90 -6.81 1.26
C LEU A 221 12.45 -8.09 0.62
N VAL A 222 12.71 -8.07 -0.69
CA VAL A 222 13.30 -9.22 -1.39
C VAL A 222 14.69 -9.55 -0.82
N ALA A 223 15.53 -8.54 -0.56
CA ALA A 223 16.86 -8.74 -0.01
C ALA A 223 16.83 -9.34 1.41
N VAL A 224 15.97 -8.83 2.28
CA VAL A 224 15.75 -9.41 3.63
C VAL A 224 15.19 -10.83 3.50
N GLY A 225 14.26 -11.05 2.57
CA GLY A 225 13.67 -12.36 2.35
C GLY A 225 14.69 -13.41 1.91
N ILE A 226 15.60 -13.04 0.99
CA ILE A 226 16.71 -13.90 0.56
C ILE A 226 17.67 -14.16 1.72
N ALA A 227 18.01 -13.14 2.52
CA ALA A 227 18.91 -13.32 3.66
C ALA A 227 18.37 -14.31 4.70
N LEU A 228 17.05 -14.36 4.92
CA LEU A 228 16.42 -15.34 5.83
C LEU A 228 16.25 -16.74 5.22
N LEU A 229 16.44 -16.90 3.91
CA LEU A 229 16.37 -18.18 3.21
C LEU A 229 17.71 -18.91 3.14
N LEU A 230 18.81 -18.16 3.23
CA LEU A 230 20.19 -18.64 3.17
C LEU A 230 20.70 -18.99 4.57
#